data_AF-A0A1T5F1L6-F1
#
_entry.id   AF-A0A1T5F1L6-F1
#
_cell.length_a   1.000
_cell.length_b   1.000
_cell.length_c   1.000
_cell.angle_alpha   90.00
_cell.angle_beta   90.00
_cell.angle_gamma   90.00
#
_symmetry.space_group_name_H-M   'P 1'
#
loop_
_entity.id
_entity.type
_entity.pdbx_description
1 polymer ?
#
loop_
_entity_poly.entity_id
_entity_poly.type
_entity_poly.pdbx_seq_one_letter_code
_entity_poly.pdbx_strand_id
1 'polypeptide(L)'
;MSEVKEYVLKRGFKNVNEEIRFFKYQKPAILAKLIYYNAIYKIETKKPYRAKPIRKYLNKELKKLNRFFDNNLDFYKYYRSNNSFLDESFFVRGNHDIKLW
;
A
#
# COMPACT_ATOMS: atom_id res chain seq x y z
N MET A 1 -14.48 0.93 -5.59
CA MET A 1 -13.91 0.90 -4.22
C MET A 1 -14.92 1.29 -3.14
N SER A 2 -15.95 2.09 -3.46
CA SER A 2 -17.03 2.46 -2.53
C SER A 2 -17.80 1.26 -2.00
N GLU A 3 -18.20 0.33 -2.87
CA GLU A 3 -19.04 -0.82 -2.51
C GLU A 3 -18.39 -1.78 -1.50
N VAL A 4 -17.12 -2.17 -1.72
CA VAL A 4 -16.39 -3.04 -0.78
C VAL A 4 -16.19 -2.35 0.58
N LYS A 5 -15.91 -1.05 0.57
CA LYS A 5 -15.77 -0.25 1.79
C LYS A 5 -17.10 -0.18 2.55
N GLU A 6 -18.20 0.10 1.87
CA GLU A 6 -19.54 0.14 2.45
C GLU A 6 -19.98 -1.22 2.99
N TYR A 7 -19.69 -2.30 2.25
CA TYR A 7 -19.98 -3.66 2.68
C TYR A 7 -19.28 -3.99 4.01
N VAL A 8 -17.98 -3.70 4.11
CA VAL A 8 -17.18 -3.93 5.33
C VAL A 8 -17.65 -3.06 6.49
N LEU A 9 -18.07 -1.81 6.23
CA LEU A 9 -18.61 -0.93 7.26
C LEU A 9 -19.98 -1.39 7.77
N LYS A 10 -20.84 -1.91 6.89
CA LYS A 10 -22.19 -2.38 7.26
C LYS A 10 -22.19 -3.73 7.97
N ARG A 11 -21.33 -4.66 7.53
CA ARG A 11 -21.29 -6.04 8.06
C ARG A 11 -20.31 -6.19 9.23
N GLY A 12 -19.25 -5.39 9.27
CA GLY A 12 -18.14 -5.61 10.19
C GLY A 12 -17.36 -6.89 9.88
N PHE A 13 -16.54 -7.32 10.85
CA PHE A 13 -15.83 -8.60 10.84
C PHE A 13 -16.37 -9.48 11.97
N LYS A 14 -16.46 -10.79 11.72
CA LYS A 14 -16.91 -11.79 12.69
C LYS A 14 -15.93 -11.95 13.85
N ASN A 15 -14.63 -11.78 13.59
CA ASN A 15 -13.56 -11.87 14.57
C ASN A 15 -12.31 -11.12 14.09
N VAL A 16 -11.35 -10.96 15.00
CA VAL A 16 -10.07 -10.28 14.75
C VAL A 16 -9.28 -10.94 13.61
N ASN A 17 -9.30 -12.28 13.51
CA ASN A 17 -8.60 -12.99 12.44
C ASN A 17 -9.16 -12.67 11.05
N GLU A 18 -10.48 -12.49 10.92
CA GLU A 18 -11.12 -12.10 9.66
C GLU A 18 -10.72 -10.66 9.29
N GLU A 19 -10.65 -9.76 10.28
CA GLU A 19 -10.18 -8.38 10.10
C GLU A 19 -8.72 -8.35 9.63
N ILE A 20 -7.83 -9.07 10.32
CA ILE A 20 -6.42 -9.22 9.95
C ILE A 20 -6.31 -9.76 8.52
N ARG A 21 -7.04 -10.84 8.19
CA ARG A 21 -6.99 -11.43 6.84
C ARG A 21 -7.42 -10.44 5.76
N PHE A 22 -8.45 -9.64 6.04
CA PHE A 22 -8.90 -8.62 5.12
C PHE A 22 -7.84 -7.54 4.91
N PHE A 23 -7.29 -6.97 5.99
CA PHE A 23 -6.31 -5.87 5.90
C PHE A 23 -4.91 -6.30 5.47
N LYS A 24 -4.49 -7.55 5.77
CA LYS A 24 -3.19 -8.11 5.40
C LYS A 24 -3.15 -8.61 3.95
N TYR A 25 -4.23 -9.23 3.45
CA TYR A 25 -4.18 -9.91 2.15
C TYR A 25 -5.19 -9.39 1.12
N GLN A 26 -6.47 -9.25 1.49
CA GLN A 26 -7.53 -8.99 0.51
C GLN A 26 -7.54 -7.53 0.04
N LYS A 27 -7.56 -6.59 0.99
CA LYS A 27 -7.55 -5.16 0.70
C LYS A 27 -6.26 -4.74 -0.02
N PRO A 28 -5.05 -5.18 0.39
CA PRO A 28 -3.82 -4.87 -0.34
C PRO A 28 -3.82 -5.39 -1.78
N ALA A 29 -4.36 -6.57 -2.07
CA ALA A 29 -4.41 -7.11 -3.43
C ALA A 29 -5.21 -6.21 -4.40
N ILE A 30 -6.31 -5.62 -3.92
CA ILE A 30 -7.13 -4.69 -4.70
C ILE A 30 -6.45 -3.33 -4.80
N LEU A 31 -5.96 -2.79 -3.68
CA LEU A 31 -5.32 -1.47 -3.64
C LEU A 31 -4.01 -1.43 -4.41
N ALA A 32 -3.23 -2.51 -4.44
CA ALA A 32 -1.97 -2.58 -5.16
C ALA A 32 -2.16 -2.29 -6.65
N LYS A 33 -3.20 -2.88 -7.27
CA LYS A 33 -3.56 -2.59 -8.67
C LYS A 33 -3.94 -1.12 -8.86
N LEU A 34 -4.77 -0.57 -7.97
CA LEU A 34 -5.18 0.83 -8.04
C LEU A 34 -3.99 1.78 -7.91
N ILE A 35 -3.10 1.56 -6.94
CA ILE A 35 -1.88 2.35 -6.74
C ILE A 35 -0.98 2.25 -7.98
N TYR A 36 -0.80 1.03 -8.52
CA TYR A 36 0.02 0.79 -9.70
C TYR A 36 -0.46 1.60 -10.91
N TYR A 37 -1.73 1.46 -11.29
CA TYR A 37 -2.27 2.18 -12.46
C TYR A 37 -2.29 3.70 -12.24
N ASN A 38 -2.59 4.16 -11.03
CA ASN A 38 -2.51 5.59 -10.71
C ASN A 38 -1.07 6.12 -10.77
N ALA A 39 -0.08 5.33 -10.36
CA ALA A 39 1.32 5.71 -10.45
C ALA A 39 1.76 5.82 -11.91
N ILE A 40 1.43 4.83 -12.74
CA ILE A 40 1.70 4.87 -14.19
C ILE A 40 1.04 6.09 -14.83
N TYR A 41 -0.25 6.31 -14.58
CA TYR A 41 -0.96 7.48 -15.09
C TYR A 41 -0.29 8.81 -14.69
N LYS A 42 0.11 8.97 -13.42
CA LYS A 42 0.81 10.16 -12.94
C LYS A 42 2.18 10.35 -13.59
N ILE A 43 2.92 9.26 -13.85
CA ILE A 43 4.23 9.30 -14.49
C ILE A 43 4.07 9.72 -15.95
N GLU A 44 3.16 9.10 -16.69
CA GLU A 44 2.95 9.40 -18.11
C GLU A 44 2.41 10.82 -18.33
N THR A 45 1.47 11.28 -17.50
CA THR A 45 0.90 12.64 -17.63
C THR A 45 1.88 13.76 -17.28
N LYS A 46 2.85 13.52 -16.39
CA LYS A 46 3.87 14.50 -15.99
C LYS A 46 5.18 14.36 -16.75
N LYS A 47 5.26 13.40 -17.66
CA LYS A 47 6.44 13.12 -18.45
C LYS A 47 6.75 14.33 -19.36
N PRO A 48 7.96 14.88 -19.30
CA PRO A 48 8.32 16.01 -20.15
C PRO A 48 8.52 15.56 -21.60
N TYR A 49 8.35 16.48 -22.55
CA TYR A 49 8.71 16.24 -23.95
C TYR A 49 10.23 16.38 -24.13
N ARG A 50 10.84 15.47 -24.92
CA ARG A 50 12.30 15.26 -25.18
C ARG A 50 13.01 14.22 -24.29
N ALA A 51 13.95 13.48 -24.89
CA ALA A 51 14.62 12.32 -24.29
C ALA A 51 15.46 12.61 -23.02
N LYS A 52 16.28 13.68 -23.02
CA LYS A 52 17.14 14.04 -21.87
C LYS A 52 16.31 14.42 -20.62
N PRO A 53 15.28 15.29 -20.71
CA PRO A 53 14.35 15.55 -19.61
C PRO A 53 13.62 14.31 -19.09
N ILE A 54 13.21 13.38 -19.98
CA ILE A 54 12.53 12.13 -19.58
C ILE A 54 13.42 11.29 -18.67
N ARG A 55 14.68 11.07 -19.04
CA ARG A 55 15.62 10.27 -18.22
C ARG A 55 15.81 10.89 -16.83
N LYS A 56 15.96 12.22 -16.75
CA LYS A 56 16.09 12.93 -15.46
C LYS A 56 14.81 12.79 -14.61
N TYR A 57 13.64 12.89 -15.24
CA TYR A 57 12.35 12.73 -14.58
C TYR A 57 12.15 11.31 -14.03
N LEU A 58 12.36 10.27 -14.85
CA LEU A 58 12.23 8.88 -14.43
C LEU A 58 13.20 8.52 -13.29
N ASN A 59 14.45 8.99 -13.36
CA ASN A 59 15.41 8.81 -12.26
C ASN A 59 14.94 9.48 -10.96
N LYS A 60 14.22 10.61 -11.04
CA LYS A 60 13.65 11.26 -9.86
C LYS A 60 12.51 10.43 -9.26
N GLU A 61 11.62 9.90 -10.08
CA GLU A 61 10.54 9.01 -9.61
C GLU A 61 11.10 7.70 -9.03
N LEU A 62 12.15 7.14 -9.64
CA LEU A 62 12.86 5.96 -9.10
C LEU A 62 13.46 6.23 -7.72
N LYS A 63 14.10 7.39 -7.52
CA LYS A 63 14.64 7.77 -6.20
C LYS A 63 13.56 7.89 -5.13
N LYS A 64 12.37 8.38 -5.48
CA LYS A 64 11.23 8.44 -4.55
C LYS A 64 10.75 7.03 -4.18
N LEU A 65 10.67 6.14 -5.16
CA LEU A 65 10.29 4.74 -4.94
C LEU A 65 11.27 4.05 -4.00
N ASN A 66 12.58 4.20 -4.23
CA ASN A 66 13.60 3.62 -3.36
C ASN A 66 13.49 4.17 -1.93
N ARG A 67 13.35 5.49 -1.76
CA ARG A 67 13.16 6.09 -0.42
C ARG A 67 11.92 5.55 0.28
N PHE A 68 10.81 5.37 -0.44
CA PHE A 68 9.61 4.76 0.14
C PHE A 68 9.87 3.33 0.59
N PHE A 69 10.59 2.53 -0.21
CA PHE A 69 10.97 1.17 0.16
C PHE A 69 11.87 1.15 1.39
N ASP A 70 12.92 1.98 1.42
CA ASP A 70 13.88 2.07 2.52
C ASP A 70 13.18 2.46 3.84
N ASN A 71 12.29 3.45 3.78
CA ASN A 71 11.51 3.90 4.95
C ASN A 71 10.55 2.83 5.49
N ASN A 72 10.15 1.85 4.67
CA ASN A 72 9.21 0.79 5.04
C ASN A 72 9.88 -0.59 5.08
N LEU A 73 11.21 -0.64 5.08
CA LEU A 73 11.97 -1.88 4.93
C LEU A 73 11.65 -2.90 6.04
N ASP A 74 11.49 -2.44 7.28
CA ASP A 74 11.21 -3.32 8.41
C ASP A 74 9.80 -3.92 8.34
N PHE A 75 8.81 -3.10 7.95
CA PHE A 75 7.47 -3.59 7.68
C PHE A 75 7.46 -4.60 6.52
N TYR A 76 8.26 -4.35 5.47
CA TYR A 76 8.38 -5.25 4.34
C TYR A 76 9.00 -6.60 4.75
N LYS A 77 10.07 -6.58 5.54
CA LYS A 77 10.69 -7.79 6.11
C LYS A 77 9.70 -8.56 6.97
N TYR A 78 8.96 -7.87 7.84
CA TYR A 78 7.91 -8.47 8.66
C TYR A 78 6.82 -9.14 7.80
N TYR A 79 6.30 -8.42 6.81
CA TYR A 79 5.26 -8.94 5.93
C TYR A 79 5.74 -10.14 5.12
N ARG A 80 7.00 -10.13 4.65
CA ARG A 80 7.61 -11.21 3.86
C ARG A 80 7.96 -12.45 4.68
N SER A 81 8.28 -12.30 5.97
CA SER A 81 8.60 -13.44 6.84
C SER A 81 7.37 -14.26 7.23
N ASN A 82 6.17 -13.81 6.85
CA ASN A 82 4.89 -14.43 7.19
C ASN A 82 4.69 -14.63 8.71
N ASN A 83 5.40 -13.84 9.52
CA ASN A 83 5.19 -13.80 10.96
C ASN A 83 3.79 -13.22 11.25
N SER A 84 3.18 -13.66 12.34
CA SER A 84 1.85 -13.22 12.80
C SER A 84 1.89 -12.50 14.14
N PHE A 85 3.05 -12.42 14.79
CA PHE A 85 3.19 -11.88 16.15
C PHE A 85 2.74 -10.41 16.28
N LEU A 86 2.88 -9.61 15.23
CA LEU A 86 2.49 -8.19 15.23
C LEU A 86 1.22 -7.94 14.42
N ASP A 87 0.51 -8.99 13.98
CA ASP A 87 -0.62 -8.83 13.06
C ASP A 87 -1.77 -8.06 13.71
N GLU A 88 -2.02 -8.27 15.00
CA GLU A 88 -3.03 -7.53 15.75
C GLU A 88 -2.70 -6.04 15.89
N SER A 89 -1.41 -5.68 16.01
CA SER A 89 -0.97 -4.28 16.05
C SER A 89 -1.01 -3.62 14.68
N PHE A 90 -0.74 -4.36 13.60
CA PHE A 90 -0.63 -3.80 12.24
C PHE A 90 -1.94 -3.81 11.44
N PHE A 91 -2.84 -4.77 11.68
CA PHE A 91 -3.96 -5.06 10.79
C PHE A 91 -5.34 -4.98 11.46
N VAL A 92 -5.43 -4.54 12.72
CA VAL A 92 -6.70 -4.31 13.43
C VAL A 92 -6.97 -2.81 13.56
N ARG A 93 -8.20 -2.38 13.23
CA ARG A 93 -8.59 -0.97 13.38
C ARG A 93 -8.61 -0.56 14.85
N GLY A 94 -8.17 0.66 15.15
CA GLY A 94 -8.12 1.21 16.52
C GLY A 94 -6.80 0.99 17.27
N ASN A 95 -5.99 -0.02 16.90
CA ASN A 95 -4.68 -0.30 17.50
C ASN A 95 -3.50 0.39 16.78
N HIS A 96 -3.78 1.32 15.86
CA HIS A 96 -2.75 1.98 15.07
C HIS A 96 -2.04 3.09 15.87
N ASP A 97 -1.12 2.72 16.75
CA ASP A 97 -0.03 3.63 17.18
C ASP A 97 0.96 3.89 16.03
N ILE A 98 0.86 3.13 14.96
CA ILE A 98 1.70 3.25 13.77
C ILE A 98 0.90 3.94 12.68
N LYS A 99 1.23 5.21 12.41
CA LYS A 99 0.71 5.98 11.25
C LYS A 99 1.13 5.29 9.95
N LEU A 100 0.31 4.36 9.48
CA LEU A 100 0.37 3.83 8.12
C LEU A 100 -0.65 4.57 7.26
N TRP A 101 -0.34 5.84 6.94
CA TRP A 101 -1.03 6.65 5.93
C TRP A 101 -0.01 7.44 5.11
#